data_AF-A0A8J6A1J5-F1
#
_entry.id   AF-A0A8J6A1J5-F1
#
_cell.length_a   1.000
_cell.length_b   1.000
_cell.length_c   1.000
_cell.angle_alpha   90.00
_cell.angle_beta   90.00
_cell.angle_gamma   90.00
#
_symmetry.space_group_name_H-M   'P 1'
#
loop_
_entity.id
_entity.type
_entity.pdbx_description
1 polymer ?
#
loop_
_entity_poly.entity_id
_entity_poly.type
_entity_poly.pdbx_seq_one_letter_code
_entity_poly.pdbx_strand_id
1 'polypeptide(L)'
;MHLGASEVSEEGVEDDDEEFDWEIEQSPYEEVPESALNPQCHYGFGNLRSGVFQRLQDELSDVIDIKDPDFTPAAERRQKRLAAELAKFDSDHYL
;
A
#
# COMPACT_ATOMS: atom_id res chain seq x y z
N MET A 1 -8.27 44.47 20.95
CA MET A 1 -8.51 43.46 19.91
C MET A 1 -9.21 42.30 20.59
N HIS A 2 -10.53 42.25 20.46
CA HIS A 2 -11.42 41.29 21.13
C HIS A 2 -11.33 39.95 20.36
N LEU A 3 -11.19 38.84 21.07
CA LEU A 3 -11.17 37.50 20.50
C LEU A 3 -12.55 37.20 19.91
N GLY A 4 -12.65 37.18 18.58
CA GLY A 4 -13.83 36.71 17.88
C GLY A 4 -13.88 35.19 17.98
N ALA A 5 -14.81 34.68 18.79
CA ALA A 5 -15.20 33.29 18.75
C ALA A 5 -15.75 33.01 17.34
N SER A 6 -15.07 32.14 16.60
CA SER A 6 -15.64 31.56 15.39
C SER A 6 -16.72 30.60 15.83
N GLU A 7 -17.98 31.02 15.73
CA GLU A 7 -19.15 30.16 15.81
C GLU A 7 -18.99 29.04 14.76
N VAL A 8 -18.69 27.82 15.23
CA VAL A 8 -18.96 26.63 14.44
C VAL A 8 -20.46 26.41 14.57
N SER A 9 -21.20 26.74 13.52
CA SER A 9 -22.62 26.43 13.44
C SER A 9 -22.74 24.91 13.36
N GLU A 10 -23.04 24.26 14.49
CA GLU A 10 -23.62 22.92 14.54
C GLU A 10 -25.04 23.01 13.94
N GLU A 11 -25.11 23.14 12.61
CA GLU A 11 -26.31 22.80 11.86
C GLU A 11 -26.30 21.27 11.76
N GLY A 12 -27.06 20.64 12.65
CA GLY A 12 -27.23 19.20 12.70
C GLY A 12 -27.65 18.71 11.32
N VAL A 13 -26.83 17.85 10.73
CA VAL A 13 -27.21 17.08 9.55
C VAL A 13 -28.45 16.30 9.97
N GLU A 14 -29.60 16.68 9.42
CA GLU A 14 -30.80 15.85 9.51
C GLU A 14 -30.39 14.47 9.01
N ASP A 15 -30.60 13.45 9.85
CA ASP A 15 -30.31 12.04 9.59
C ASP A 15 -31.19 11.62 8.41
N ASP A 16 -30.71 11.89 7.20
CA ASP A 16 -31.29 11.40 5.97
C ASP A 16 -31.04 9.89 6.01
N ASP A 17 -32.09 9.11 6.33
CA ASP A 17 -32.14 7.64 6.36
C ASP A 17 -31.80 6.99 4.99
N GLU A 18 -31.15 7.73 4.08
CA GLU A 18 -30.60 7.27 2.83
C GLU A 18 -29.36 6.42 3.11
N GLU A 19 -29.48 5.12 2.84
CA GLU A 19 -28.38 4.16 2.91
C GLU A 19 -27.23 4.65 2.00
N PHE A 20 -26.13 5.11 2.60
CA PHE A 20 -24.97 5.58 1.86
C PHE A 20 -24.40 4.43 1.01
N ASP A 21 -24.32 4.63 -0.30
CA ASP A 21 -23.74 3.66 -1.21
C ASP A 21 -22.22 3.57 -0.98
N TRP A 22 -21.82 2.55 -0.23
CA TRP A 22 -20.41 2.23 0.04
C TRP A 22 -19.74 1.53 -1.15
N GLU A 23 -20.48 1.20 -2.22
CA GLU A 23 -19.96 0.48 -3.37
C GLU A 23 -19.19 1.43 -4.30
N ILE A 24 -18.06 0.95 -4.80
CA ILE A 24 -17.27 1.64 -5.81
C ILE A 24 -16.82 0.63 -6.86
N GLU A 25 -16.98 0.98 -8.13
CA GLU A 25 -16.51 0.14 -9.23
C GLU A 25 -14.98 0.04 -9.19
N GLN A 26 -14.46 -1.17 -8.98
CA GLN A 26 -13.03 -1.41 -8.97
C GLN A 26 -12.52 -1.61 -10.41
N SER A 27 -11.47 -0.88 -10.77
CA SER A 27 -10.69 -1.14 -11.99
C SER A 27 -9.40 -1.89 -11.66
N PRO A 28 -8.89 -2.75 -12.56
CA PRO A 28 -7.57 -3.33 -12.43
C PRO A 28 -6.50 -2.23 -12.33
N TYR A 29 -5.55 -2.40 -11.42
CA TYR A 29 -4.44 -1.45 -11.28
C TYR A 29 -3.51 -1.52 -12.51
N GLU A 30 -3.25 -0.36 -13.11
CA GLU A 30 -2.26 -0.18 -14.18
C GLU A 30 -0.93 0.37 -13.63
N GLU A 31 0.17 -0.27 -14.03
CA GLU A 31 1.50 0.09 -13.56
C GLU A 31 2.04 1.30 -14.34
N VAL A 32 2.42 2.36 -13.61
CA VAL A 32 3.16 3.48 -14.17
C VAL A 32 4.65 3.10 -14.14
N PRO A 33 5.39 3.17 -15.26
CA PRO A 33 6.82 2.86 -15.26
C PRO A 33 7.53 3.76 -14.26
N GLU A 34 8.33 3.15 -13.36
CA GLU A 34 9.24 3.89 -12.50
C GLU A 34 10.10 4.79 -13.39
N SER A 35 10.11 6.10 -13.07
CA SER A 35 10.96 7.03 -13.79
C SER A 35 12.39 6.52 -13.71
N ALA A 36 13.04 6.36 -14.88
CA ALA A 36 14.40 5.83 -15.01
C ALA A 36 15.50 6.64 -14.28
N LEU A 37 15.09 7.62 -13.48
CA LEU A 37 15.92 8.62 -12.81
C LEU A 37 16.21 8.29 -11.34
N ASN A 38 15.51 7.34 -10.73
CA ASN A 38 15.80 6.89 -9.37
C ASN A 38 16.27 5.42 -9.35
N PRO A 39 17.60 5.17 -9.38
CA PRO A 39 18.15 3.83 -9.25
C PRO A 39 17.98 3.23 -7.84
N GLN A 40 17.49 4.02 -6.87
CA GLN A 40 17.22 3.53 -5.52
C GLN A 40 15.88 2.80 -5.44
N CYS A 41 15.94 1.54 -5.01
CA CYS A 41 14.76 0.70 -4.80
C CYS A 41 14.05 1.14 -3.52
N HIS A 42 13.21 2.17 -3.65
CA HIS A 42 12.36 2.64 -2.56
C HIS A 42 11.06 1.85 -2.47
N TYR A 43 10.44 1.90 -1.29
CA TYR A 43 9.18 1.22 -1.00
C TYR A 43 8.37 1.99 0.04
N GLY A 44 7.20 1.42 0.40
CA GLY A 44 6.26 2.01 1.34
C GLY A 44 5.44 3.14 0.72
N PHE A 45 4.80 3.92 1.59
CA PHE A 45 3.94 5.02 1.16
C PHE A 45 4.73 6.07 0.37
N GLY A 46 4.29 6.36 -0.85
CA GLY A 46 4.92 7.33 -1.76
C GLY A 46 6.33 6.97 -2.22
N ASN A 47 6.77 5.71 -2.08
CA ASN A 47 8.15 5.29 -2.35
C ASN A 47 9.19 6.16 -1.60
N LEU A 48 8.91 6.49 -0.32
CA LEU A 48 9.74 7.38 0.51
C LEU A 48 10.64 6.64 1.52
N ARG A 49 10.72 5.32 1.46
CA ARG A 49 11.46 4.50 2.43
C ARG A 49 12.48 3.60 1.73
N SER A 50 13.61 3.40 2.40
CA SER A 50 14.67 2.44 2.09
C SER A 50 15.51 2.21 3.36
N GLY A 51 16.22 1.09 3.45
CA GLY A 51 17.11 0.69 4.54
C GLY A 51 16.40 0.18 5.79
N VAL A 52 15.07 0.10 5.80
CA VAL A 52 14.29 -0.36 6.96
C VAL A 52 14.52 -1.86 7.18
N PHE A 53 14.44 -2.65 6.11
CA PHE A 53 14.57 -4.10 6.20
C PHE A 53 16.01 -4.56 6.41
N GLN A 54 17.00 -3.81 5.92
CA GLN A 54 18.39 -4.03 6.30
C GLN A 54 18.62 -3.84 7.80
N ARG A 55 17.98 -2.83 8.41
CA ARG A 55 18.16 -2.51 9.84
C ARG A 55 17.44 -3.46 10.78
N LEU A 56 16.26 -3.95 10.37
CA LEU A 56 15.38 -4.79 11.19
C LEU A 56 15.29 -6.21 10.62
N GLN A 57 16.38 -6.69 10.02
CA GLN A 57 16.38 -7.96 9.28
C GLN A 57 15.98 -9.13 10.19
N ASP A 58 16.51 -9.18 11.42
CA ASP A 58 16.21 -10.26 12.36
C ASP A 58 14.72 -10.29 12.76
N GLU A 59 14.10 -9.13 12.91
CA GLU A 59 12.71 -8.99 13.37
C GLU A 59 11.68 -9.19 12.25
N LEU A 60 12.04 -8.79 11.02
CA LEU A 60 11.11 -8.75 9.88
C LEU A 60 11.34 -9.86 8.85
N SER A 61 12.36 -10.71 9.03
CA SER A 61 12.72 -11.77 8.08
C SER A 61 11.60 -12.77 7.82
N ASP A 62 10.78 -13.09 8.83
CA ASP A 62 9.65 -14.02 8.71
C ASP A 62 8.38 -13.38 8.14
N VAL A 63 8.33 -12.05 8.09
CA VAL A 63 7.15 -11.29 7.65
C VAL A 63 7.22 -10.98 6.15
N ILE A 64 8.42 -10.92 5.58
CA ILE A 64 8.62 -10.55 4.17
C ILE A 64 9.09 -11.71 3.31
N ASP A 65 8.49 -11.85 2.13
CA ASP A 65 8.91 -12.84 1.14
C ASP A 65 10.13 -12.39 0.31
N ILE A 66 10.39 -11.09 0.26
CA ILE A 66 11.46 -10.49 -0.54
C ILE A 66 12.72 -10.40 0.31
N LYS A 67 13.78 -11.09 -0.12
CA LYS A 67 15.06 -11.16 0.62
C LYS A 67 15.76 -9.80 0.75
N ASP A 68 15.82 -9.04 -0.35
CA ASP A 68 16.58 -7.79 -0.43
C ASP A 68 15.73 -6.65 -1.05
N PRO A 69 14.73 -6.13 -0.33
CA PRO A 69 13.81 -5.13 -0.88
C PRO A 69 14.49 -3.80 -1.24
N ASP A 70 15.61 -3.47 -0.59
CA ASP A 70 16.44 -2.30 -0.87
C ASP A 70 17.25 -2.39 -2.17
N PHE A 71 17.32 -3.57 -2.77
CA PHE A 71 18.06 -3.83 -4.02
C PHE A 71 17.18 -4.51 -5.08
N THR A 72 15.87 -4.63 -4.83
CA THR A 72 14.93 -5.24 -5.78
C THR A 72 13.97 -4.17 -6.31
N PRO A 73 14.08 -3.78 -7.59
CA PRO A 73 13.17 -2.81 -8.23
C PRO A 73 11.71 -3.24 -8.18
N ALA A 74 10.76 -2.30 -8.27
CA ALA A 74 9.33 -2.60 -8.12
C ALA A 74 8.84 -3.69 -9.10
N ALA A 75 9.25 -3.58 -10.37
CA ALA A 75 8.93 -4.57 -11.41
C ALA A 75 9.45 -5.97 -11.07
N GLU A 76 10.69 -6.07 -10.58
CA GLU A 76 11.30 -7.35 -10.19
C GLU A 76 10.62 -7.92 -8.94
N ARG A 77 10.26 -7.08 -7.96
CA ARG A 77 9.48 -7.49 -6.78
C ARG A 77 8.16 -8.13 -7.19
N ARG A 78 7.44 -7.51 -8.13
CA ARG A 78 6.18 -8.05 -8.68
C ARG A 78 6.41 -9.39 -9.38
N GLN A 79 7.41 -9.49 -10.25
CA GLN A 79 7.72 -10.73 -10.95
C GLN A 79 8.02 -11.87 -9.97
N LYS A 80 8.85 -11.61 -8.94
CA LYS A 80 9.17 -12.57 -7.89
C LYS A 80 7.92 -13.00 -7.12
N ARG A 81 7.06 -12.05 -6.75
CA ARG A 81 5.80 -12.32 -6.06
C ARG A 81 4.89 -13.24 -6.87
N LEU A 82 4.65 -12.93 -8.14
CA LEU A 82 3.81 -13.77 -9.02
C LEU A 82 4.34 -15.19 -9.16
N ALA A 83 5.66 -15.35 -9.30
CA ALA A 83 6.30 -16.66 -9.37
C ALA A 83 6.15 -17.44 -8.06
N ALA A 84 6.31 -16.77 -6.92
CA ALA A 84 6.17 -17.39 -5.60
C ALA A 84 4.71 -17.78 -5.30
N GLU A 85 3.75 -16.89 -5.59
CA GLU A 85 2.31 -17.16 -5.47
C GLU A 85 1.91 -18.38 -6.30
N LEU A 86 2.36 -18.46 -7.57
CA LEU A 86 2.08 -19.60 -8.45
C LEU A 86 2.70 -20.91 -7.91
N ALA A 87 3.91 -20.84 -7.35
CA ALA A 87 4.58 -22.02 -6.79
C ALA A 87 3.99 -22.47 -5.44
N LYS A 88 3.42 -21.53 -4.67
CA LYS A 88 2.82 -21.79 -3.37
C LYS A 88 1.36 -22.24 -3.46
N PHE A 89 0.69 -21.93 -4.56
CA PHE A 89 -0.68 -22.33 -4.81
C PHE A 89 -0.81 -23.86 -4.87
N ASP A 90 -1.73 -24.39 -4.09
CA ASP A 90 -2.09 -25.81 -4.04
C ASP A 90 -3.61 -25.92 -4.17
N SER A 91 -4.10 -26.45 -5.29
CA SER A 91 -5.55 -26.55 -5.54
C SER A 91 -6.25 -27.41 -4.50
N ASP A 92 -5.59 -28.45 -3.99
CA ASP A 92 -6.21 -29.42 -3.09
C ASP A 92 -6.37 -28.83 -1.68
N HIS A 93 -5.62 -27.77 -1.35
CA HIS A 93 -5.81 -27.04 -0.09
C HIS A 93 -7.10 -26.20 -0.08
N TYR A 94 -7.63 -25.85 -1.25
CA TYR A 94 -8.76 -24.92 -1.42
C TYR A 94 -10.04 -25.60 -1.93
N LEU A 95 -10.01 -26.91 -2.20
CA LEU A 95 -11.15 -27.73 -2.66
C LEU A 95 -11.62 -28.69 -1.56
#